data_AF-A0A926CFD1-F1
#
_entry.id   AF-A0A926CFD1-F1
#
_cell.length_a   1.000
_cell.length_b   1.000
_cell.length_c   1.000
_cell.angle_alpha   90.00
_cell.angle_beta   90.00
_cell.angle_gamma   90.00
#
_symmetry.space_group_name_H-M   'P 1'
#
loop_
_entity.id
_entity.type
_entity.pdbx_description
1 polymer ?
#
loop_
_entity_poly.entity_id
_entity_poly.type
_entity_poly.pdbx_seq_one_letter_code
_entity_poly.pdbx_strand_id
1 'polypeptide(L)'
;MTSFLATYGFLIVSMVFAAMLGLSLYFPLMAGQLSLASPGFYALGGYVAAIISTQPSLATEGRYPLGLVLLEMLVAGLLSGVLAVLVGVPALRLRG
;
A
#
# COMPACT_ATOMS: atom_id res chain seq x y z
N MET A 1 5.03 -14.29 28.50
CA MET A 1 5.53 -13.55 27.32
C MET A 1 4.97 -14.10 26.00
N THR A 2 4.93 -15.41 25.80
CA THR A 2 4.39 -16.05 24.59
C THR A 2 2.92 -15.73 24.30
N SER A 3 2.06 -15.75 25.32
CA SER A 3 0.63 -15.40 25.19
C SER A 3 0.41 -13.95 24.76
N PHE A 4 1.22 -13.01 25.24
CA PHE A 4 1.14 -11.60 24.84
C PHE A 4 1.45 -11.42 23.34
N LEU A 5 2.54 -12.03 22.85
CA LEU A 5 2.92 -11.97 21.45
C LEU A 5 1.91 -12.65 20.52
N ALA A 6 1.25 -13.72 20.98
CA ALA A 6 0.19 -14.37 20.22
C ALA A 6 -1.05 -13.47 20.06
N THR A 7 -1.44 -12.75 21.12
CA THR A 7 -2.62 -11.86 21.09
C THR A 7 -2.35 -10.54 20.38
N TYR A 8 -1.20 -9.92 20.62
CA TYR A 8 -0.89 -8.56 20.16
C TYR A 8 0.13 -8.52 19.01
N GLY A 9 0.62 -9.66 18.54
CA GLY A 9 1.64 -9.72 17.48
C GLY A 9 1.19 -9.03 16.18
N PHE A 10 -0.06 -9.22 15.77
CA PHE A 10 -0.62 -8.54 14.60
C PHE A 10 -0.61 -7.01 14.75
N LEU A 11 -0.96 -6.49 15.93
CA LEU A 11 -0.93 -5.05 16.23
C LEU A 11 0.50 -4.51 16.12
N ILE A 12 1.48 -5.20 16.68
CA ILE A 12 2.89 -4.81 16.58
C ILE A 12 3.34 -4.76 15.11
N VAL A 13 3.00 -5.79 14.32
CA VAL A 13 3.34 -5.83 12.88
C VAL A 13 2.68 -4.67 12.13
N SER A 14 1.40 -4.40 12.38
CA SER A 14 0.68 -3.30 11.73
C SER A 14 1.26 -1.92 12.11
N MET A 15 1.64 -1.72 13.38
CA MET A 15 2.29 -0.48 13.84
C MET A 15 3.64 -0.27 13.17
N VAL A 16 4.44 -1.33 13.03
CA VAL A 16 5.74 -1.26 12.35
C VAL A 16 5.56 -0.92 10.87
N PHE A 17 4.62 -1.56 10.16
CA PHE A 17 4.35 -1.23 8.76
C PHE A 17 3.86 0.22 8.58
N ALA A 18 2.95 0.69 9.43
CA ALA A 18 2.49 2.08 9.40
C ALA A 18 3.63 3.07 9.67
N ALA A 19 4.50 2.77 10.65
CA ALA A 19 5.67 3.60 10.95
C ALA A 19 6.66 3.63 9.78
N MET A 20 6.93 2.50 9.13
CA MET A 20 7.79 2.44 7.94
C MET A 20 7.23 3.26 6.77
N LEU A 21 5.93 3.16 6.50
CA LEU A 21 5.26 3.98 5.48
C LEU A 21 5.36 5.47 5.81
N GLY A 22 5.14 5.86 7.08
CA GLY A 22 5.30 7.24 7.53
C GLY A 22 6.74 7.76 7.37
N LEU A 23 7.73 6.95 7.75
CA LEU A 23 9.16 7.29 7.59
C LEU A 23 9.54 7.45 6.10
N SER A 24 8.96 6.65 5.21
CA SER A 24 9.20 6.75 3.76
C SER A 24 8.73 8.09 3.18
N LEU A 25 7.82 8.80 3.84
CA LEU A 25 7.38 10.15 3.47
C LEU A 25 8.15 11.24 4.22
N TYR A 26 8.49 10.98 5.49
CA TYR A 26 9.19 11.93 6.34
C TYR A 26 10.60 12.26 5.83
N PHE A 27 11.39 11.26 5.41
CA PHE A 27 12.75 11.54 4.91
C PHE A 27 12.75 12.38 3.62
N PRO A 28 11.94 12.08 2.58
CA PRO A 28 11.82 12.97 1.42
C PRO A 28 11.31 14.37 1.77
N LEU A 29 10.38 14.48 2.73
CA LEU A 29 9.90 15.78 3.23
C LEU A 29 11.06 16.60 3.83
N MET A 30 11.90 16.00 4.67
CA MET A 30 13.07 16.67 5.26
C MET A 30 14.11 17.06 4.20
N ALA A 31 14.18 16.35 3.08
CA ALA A 31 15.01 16.71 1.93
C ALA A 31 14.39 17.79 1.03
N GLY A 32 13.19 18.30 1.35
CA GLY A 32 12.45 19.26 0.51
C GLY A 32 11.82 18.63 -0.75
N GLN A 33 11.85 17.30 -0.88
CA GLN A 33 11.32 16.54 -2.01
C GLN A 33 9.95 15.94 -1.67
N LEU A 34 9.06 16.74 -1.05
CA LEU A 34 7.73 16.25 -0.71
C LEU A 34 6.96 15.94 -2.00
N SER A 35 6.71 14.66 -2.24
CA SER A 35 5.80 14.19 -3.26
C SER A 35 4.43 13.93 -2.63
N LEU A 36 3.46 14.82 -2.88
CA LEU A 36 2.06 14.58 -2.49
C LEU A 36 1.43 13.40 -3.25
N ALA A 37 2.04 13.00 -4.38
CA ALA A 37 1.62 11.83 -5.13
C ALA A 37 1.88 10.52 -4.35
N SER A 38 3.02 10.42 -3.66
CA SER A 38 3.44 9.19 -2.95
C SER A 38 2.41 8.66 -1.93
N PRO A 39 1.91 9.46 -0.95
CA PRO A 39 0.88 8.98 -0.03
C PRO A 39 -0.44 8.64 -0.73
N GLY A 40 -0.79 9.34 -1.81
CA GLY A 40 -1.98 9.04 -2.61
C GLY A 40 -1.90 7.66 -3.28
N PHE A 41 -0.76 7.33 -3.89
CA PHE A 41 -0.55 6.01 -4.50
C PHE A 41 -0.39 4.89 -3.45
N TYR A 42 0.16 5.17 -2.27
CA TYR A 42 0.18 4.22 -1.16
C TYR A 42 -1.24 3.86 -0.71
N ALA A 43 -2.11 4.87 -0.56
CA ALA A 43 -3.50 4.66 -0.19
C ALA A 43 -4.24 3.83 -1.25
N LEU A 44 -4.07 4.16 -2.54
CA LEU A 44 -4.69 3.42 -3.64
C LEU A 44 -4.29 1.93 -3.62
N GLY A 45 -2.98 1.65 -3.59
CA GLY A 45 -2.49 0.27 -3.60
C GLY A 45 -2.92 -0.51 -2.35
N GLY A 46 -2.83 0.13 -1.18
CA GLY A 46 -3.25 -0.48 0.10
C GLY A 46 -4.74 -0.81 0.13
N TYR A 47 -5.60 0.07 -0.38
CA TYR A 47 -7.04 -0.19 -0.47
C TYR A 47 -7.38 -1.30 -1.46
N VAL A 48 -6.74 -1.31 -2.63
CA VAL A 48 -6.93 -2.38 -3.62
C VAL A 48 -6.56 -3.73 -3.02
N ALA A 49 -5.40 -3.83 -2.35
CA ALA A 49 -4.97 -5.05 -1.68
C ALA A 49 -5.93 -5.45 -0.56
N ALA A 50 -6.40 -4.49 0.27
CA ALA A 50 -7.35 -4.77 1.33
C ALA A 50 -8.70 -5.30 0.80
N ILE A 51 -9.21 -4.72 -0.30
CA ILE A 51 -10.46 -5.18 -0.91
C ILE A 51 -10.30 -6.61 -1.44
N ILE A 52 -9.23 -6.88 -2.20
CA ILE A 52 -9.03 -8.22 -2.80
C ILE A 52 -8.79 -9.27 -1.71
N SER A 53 -7.96 -8.97 -0.71
CA SER A 53 -7.61 -9.91 0.36
C SER A 53 -8.78 -10.22 1.31
N THR A 54 -9.77 -9.32 1.41
CA THR A 54 -10.97 -9.53 2.25
C THR A 54 -12.13 -10.18 1.52
N GLN A 55 -12.00 -10.51 0.23
CA GLN A 55 -13.07 -11.18 -0.50
C GLN A 55 -13.29 -12.62 -0.01
N PRO A 56 -14.53 -12.99 0.37
CA PRO A 56 -14.84 -14.33 0.89
C PRO A 56 -14.50 -15.47 -0.07
N SER A 57 -14.55 -15.22 -1.38
CA SER A 57 -14.23 -16.20 -2.42
C SER A 57 -12.74 -16.54 -2.52
N LEU A 58 -11.88 -15.69 -1.97
CA LEU A 58 -10.42 -15.84 -1.98
C LEU A 58 -9.88 -16.27 -0.60
N ALA A 59 -10.77 -16.45 0.38
CA ALA A 59 -10.43 -16.91 1.71
C ALA A 59 -9.85 -18.33 1.64
N THR A 60 -8.55 -18.45 1.87
CA THR A 60 -7.84 -19.73 1.94
C THR A 60 -7.74 -20.16 3.40
N GLU A 61 -8.17 -21.38 3.73
CA GLU A 61 -7.94 -21.95 5.06
C GLU A 61 -6.45 -22.28 5.24
N GLY A 62 -5.75 -21.53 6.09
CA GLY A 62 -4.34 -21.73 6.41
C GLY A 62 -3.45 -20.56 6.00
N ARG A 63 -2.31 -20.84 5.36
CA ARG A 63 -1.35 -19.79 4.95
C ARG A 63 -1.85 -19.10 3.70
N TYR A 64 -1.88 -17.77 3.72
CA TYR A 64 -2.23 -16.98 2.56
C TYR A 64 -1.25 -17.30 1.40
N PRO A 65 -1.75 -17.70 0.21
CA PRO A 65 -0.88 -18.16 -0.86
C PRO A 65 -0.09 -16.99 -1.44
N LEU A 66 1.24 -17.16 -1.50
CA LEU A 66 2.15 -16.11 -1.95
C LEU A 66 1.88 -15.65 -3.40
N GLY A 67 1.35 -16.55 -4.23
CA GLY A 67 0.93 -16.22 -5.59
C GLY A 67 -0.22 -15.20 -5.64
N LEU A 68 -1.18 -15.25 -4.70
CA LEU A 68 -2.25 -14.24 -4.63
C LEU A 68 -1.71 -12.88 -4.23
N VAL A 69 -0.73 -12.83 -3.32
CA VAL A 69 -0.06 -11.57 -2.95
C VAL A 69 0.60 -10.93 -4.18
N LEU A 70 1.34 -11.72 -4.97
CA LEU A 70 1.98 -11.19 -6.19
C LEU A 70 0.95 -10.73 -7.23
N LEU A 71 -0.18 -11.44 -7.35
CA LEU A 71 -1.28 -11.05 -8.22
C LEU A 71 -1.92 -9.73 -7.77
N GLU A 72 -2.20 -9.58 -6.47
CA GLU A 72 -2.71 -8.34 -5.88
C GLU A 72 -1.77 -7.17 -6.11
N MET A 73 -0.47 -7.36 -5.88
CA MET A 73 0.54 -6.34 -6.15
C MET A 73 0.56 -5.93 -7.62
N LEU A 74 0.41 -6.90 -8.54
CA LEU A 74 0.34 -6.63 -9.98
C LEU A 74 -0.93 -5.84 -10.34
N VAL A 75 -2.09 -6.21 -9.79
CA VAL A 75 -3.36 -5.50 -10.01
C VAL A 75 -3.29 -4.07 -9.44
N ALA A 76 -2.80 -3.91 -8.21
CA ALA A 76 -2.60 -2.60 -7.58
C ALA A 76 -1.62 -1.73 -8.38
N GLY A 77 -0.53 -2.32 -8.89
CA GLY A 77 0.44 -1.64 -9.75
C GLY A 77 -0.16 -1.19 -11.07
N LEU A 78 -0.94 -2.04 -11.74
CA LEU A 78 -1.64 -1.69 -12.98
C LEU A 78 -2.64 -0.55 -12.76
N LEU A 79 -3.47 -0.62 -11.72
CA LEU A 79 -4.43 0.44 -11.39
C LEU A 79 -3.73 1.76 -11.05
N SER A 80 -2.62 1.69 -10.31
CA SER A 80 -1.78 2.86 -10.02
C SER A 80 -1.18 3.44 -11.29
N GLY A 81 -0.69 2.60 -12.21
CA GLY A 81 -0.15 3.02 -13.50
C GLY A 81 -1.20 3.70 -14.38
N VAL A 82 -2.41 3.14 -14.44
CA VAL A 82 -3.53 3.76 -15.15
C VAL A 82 -3.85 5.13 -14.56
N LEU A 83 -4.01 5.23 -13.23
CA LEU A 83 -4.29 6.50 -12.58
C LEU A 83 -3.15 7.51 -12.79
N ALA A 84 -1.90 7.07 -12.71
CA ALA A 84 -0.72 7.89 -12.96
C ALA A 84 -0.70 8.46 -14.38
N VAL A 85 -1.11 7.69 -15.40
CA VAL A 85 -1.24 8.20 -16.77
C VAL A 85 -2.42 9.16 -16.89
N LEU A 86 -3.59 8.79 -16.34
CA LEU A 86 -4.80 9.61 -16.42
C LEU A 86 -4.65 10.97 -15.75
N VAL A 87 -3.93 11.06 -14.63
CA VAL A 87 -3.72 12.30 -13.87
C VAL A 87 -2.41 12.98 -14.27
N GLY A 88 -1.34 12.21 -14.48
CA GLY A 88 -0.02 12.72 -14.80
C GLY A 88 0.06 13.36 -16.18
N VAL A 89 -0.57 12.78 -17.21
CA VAL A 89 -0.55 13.36 -18.56
C VAL A 89 -1.21 14.74 -18.61
N PRO A 90 -2.41 14.95 -18.03
CA PRO A 90 -2.97 16.29 -17.90
C PRO A 90 -2.10 17.22 -17.07
N ALA A 91 -1.54 16.77 -15.95
CA ALA A 91 -0.69 17.59 -15.08
C ALA A 91 0.55 18.11 -15.83
N LEU A 92 1.17 17.30 -16.70
CA LEU A 92 2.28 17.73 -17.55
C LEU A 92 1.89 18.75 -18.63
N ARG A 93 0.60 18.83 -18.98
CA ARG A 93 0.07 19.79 -19.95
C ARG A 93 -0.36 21.10 -19.30
N LEU A 94 -0.48 21.14 -17.97
CA LEU A 94 -0.73 22.38 -17.25
C LEU A 94 0.51 23.27 -17.39
N ARG A 95 0.36 24.35 -18.13
CA ARG A 95 1.35 25.43 -18.20
C ARG A 95 0.91 26.49 -17.20
N GLY A 96 1.65 26.61 -16.10
CA GLY A 96 1.67 27.80 -15.27
C GLY A 96 2.55 28.87 -15.91
#